data_AF-A0A427Y739-F1
#
_entry.id   AF-A0A427Y739-F1
#
_cell.length_a   1.000
_cell.length_b   1.000
_cell.length_c   1.000
_cell.angle_alpha   90.00
_cell.angle_beta   90.00
_cell.angle_gamma   90.00
#
_symmetry.space_group_name_H-M   'P 1'
#
loop_
_entity.id
_entity.type
_entity.pdbx_description
1 polymer ?
#
loop_
_entity_poly.entity_id
_entity_poly.type
_entity_poly.pdbx_seq_one_letter_code
_entity_poly.pdbx_strand_id
1 'polypeptide(L)'
;MHDGPTRGGTRGGQGDFRWDDVKNDKHRENYLGHTVNAPVGRWQANKDVHWYSRDGNDDAEAEAERRKEEIRKLKQQEEDALSAALGFAPVKRDDDSGGTGANNIPVRGELERREKEAKKREKE
;
A
#
# COMPACT_ATOMS: atom_id res chain seq x y z
N MET A 1 29.07 -29.43 19.33
CA MET A 1 27.68 -29.52 18.86
C MET A 1 27.75 -29.73 17.36
N HIS A 2 27.51 -30.95 16.89
CA HIS A 2 27.41 -31.19 15.46
C HIS A 2 26.08 -30.63 14.99
N ASP A 3 26.11 -29.44 14.38
CA ASP A 3 25.03 -29.05 13.48
C ASP A 3 25.11 -30.01 12.30
N GLY A 4 24.07 -30.81 12.10
CA GLY A 4 24.00 -31.77 11.01
C GLY A 4 24.15 -31.09 9.65
N PRO A 5 24.28 -31.85 8.55
CA PRO A 5 24.42 -31.28 7.21
C PRO A 5 23.34 -30.23 7.01
N THR A 6 23.72 -29.03 6.52
CA THR A 6 22.78 -27.98 6.10
C THR A 6 21.71 -28.70 5.29
N ARG A 7 20.49 -28.80 5.83
CA ARG A 7 19.45 -29.64 5.25
C ARG A 7 19.24 -29.17 3.81
N GLY A 8 19.79 -29.91 2.86
CA GLY A 8 19.66 -29.62 1.45
C GLY A 8 18.18 -29.65 1.08
N GLY A 9 17.71 -28.60 0.41
CA GLY A 9 16.33 -28.46 -0.04
C GLY A 9 15.77 -27.06 0.19
N THR A 10 14.49 -26.93 -0.11
CA THR A 10 13.57 -25.77 0.01
C THR A 10 13.56 -25.01 1.32
N ARG A 11 14.23 -25.51 2.36
CA ARG A 11 14.27 -24.93 3.71
C ARG A 11 15.59 -24.20 4.01
N GLY A 12 16.43 -23.97 3.00
CA GLY A 12 17.67 -23.20 3.06
C GLY A 12 17.47 -21.69 3.21
N GLY A 13 18.58 -20.94 3.12
CA GLY A 13 18.60 -19.49 3.31
C GLY A 13 17.86 -18.71 2.22
N GLN A 14 17.81 -17.37 2.36
CA GLN A 14 17.08 -16.46 1.46
C GLN A 14 17.42 -16.64 -0.04
N GLY A 15 18.64 -17.09 -0.37
CA GLY A 15 19.07 -17.35 -1.75
C GLY A 15 18.68 -18.72 -2.33
N ASP A 16 18.30 -19.68 -1.49
CA ASP A 16 18.04 -21.07 -1.88
C ASP A 16 16.54 -21.40 -1.96
N PHE A 17 15.67 -20.46 -1.58
CA PHE A 17 14.23 -20.66 -1.58
C PHE A 17 13.64 -20.47 -2.98
N ARG A 18 12.91 -21.49 -3.46
CA ARG A 18 12.15 -21.42 -4.71
C ARG A 18 10.80 -22.09 -4.55
N TRP A 19 9.75 -21.43 -5.03
CA TRP A 19 8.39 -21.97 -5.02
C TRP A 19 8.25 -23.24 -5.86
N ASP A 20 9.02 -23.41 -6.92
CA ASP A 20 9.01 -24.63 -7.74
C ASP A 20 9.51 -25.85 -6.97
N ASP A 21 10.49 -25.66 -6.09
CA ASP A 21 10.95 -26.75 -5.23
C ASP A 21 9.91 -27.06 -4.14
N VAL A 22 9.16 -26.05 -3.66
CA VAL A 22 8.04 -26.24 -2.71
C VAL A 22 6.91 -27.06 -3.33
N LYS A 23 6.61 -26.88 -4.63
CA LYS A 23 5.58 -27.66 -5.34
C LYS A 23 5.86 -29.17 -5.29
N ASN A 24 7.14 -29.54 -5.36
CA ASN A 24 7.60 -30.93 -5.42
C ASN A 24 7.94 -31.51 -4.03
N ASP A 25 7.84 -30.72 -2.96
CA ASP A 25 8.12 -31.15 -1.60
C ASP A 25 7.00 -32.08 -1.07
N LYS A 26 7.40 -33.16 -0.42
CA LYS A 26 6.49 -34.10 0.27
C LYS A 26 5.65 -33.40 1.34
N HIS A 27 6.20 -32.36 1.96
CA HIS A 27 5.62 -31.60 3.07
C HIS A 27 5.30 -30.16 2.64
N ARG A 28 4.91 -29.95 1.39
CA ARG A 28 4.60 -28.61 0.84
C ARG A 28 3.53 -27.87 1.64
N GLU A 29 2.59 -28.58 2.28
CA GLU A 29 1.58 -27.97 3.16
C GLU A 29 2.16 -27.23 4.38
N ASN A 30 3.40 -27.54 4.77
CA ASN A 30 4.07 -26.87 5.88
C ASN A 30 4.74 -25.54 5.49
N TYR A 31 4.66 -25.15 4.21
CA TYR A 31 5.16 -23.86 3.75
C TYR A 31 4.02 -22.83 3.75
N LEU A 32 4.28 -21.68 4.35
CA LEU A 32 3.38 -20.54 4.24
C LEU A 32 3.17 -20.22 2.76
N GLY A 33 1.96 -19.88 2.35
CA GLY A 33 1.65 -19.49 0.97
C GLY A 33 1.65 -20.63 -0.07
N HIS A 34 1.74 -21.90 0.35
CA HIS A 34 1.76 -23.05 -0.59
C HIS A 34 0.53 -23.13 -1.50
N THR A 35 -0.64 -22.68 -1.04
CA THR A 35 -1.90 -22.73 -1.80
C THR A 35 -1.92 -21.78 -3.00
N VAL A 36 -1.25 -20.63 -2.86
CA VAL A 36 -1.28 -19.53 -3.83
C VAL A 36 -0.04 -19.59 -4.72
N ASN A 37 1.15 -19.73 -4.13
CA ASN A 37 2.41 -19.57 -4.84
C ASN A 37 3.02 -20.90 -5.34
N ALA A 38 2.60 -22.02 -4.79
CA ALA A 38 2.97 -23.37 -5.24
C ALA A 38 1.72 -24.20 -5.62
N PRO A 39 0.90 -23.71 -6.57
CA PRO A 39 -0.31 -24.41 -6.96
C PRO A 39 0.06 -25.79 -7.56
N VAL A 40 -0.51 -26.87 -7.01
CA VAL A 40 -0.45 -28.22 -7.59
C VAL A 40 -1.82 -28.83 -7.93
N GLY A 41 -1.83 -29.66 -8.98
CA GLY A 41 -2.96 -30.50 -9.38
C GLY A 41 -3.73 -30.00 -10.61
N ARG A 42 -4.49 -30.90 -11.24
CA ARG A 42 -5.19 -30.60 -12.50
C ARG A 42 -6.33 -29.59 -12.34
N TRP A 43 -6.85 -29.39 -11.14
CA TRP A 43 -7.93 -28.43 -10.85
C TRP A 43 -7.51 -26.96 -11.06
N GLN A 44 -6.21 -26.70 -11.14
CA GLN A 44 -5.64 -25.37 -11.37
C GLN A 44 -5.34 -25.11 -12.85
N ALA A 45 -5.34 -26.15 -13.69
CA ALA A 45 -5.19 -25.96 -15.12
C ALA A 45 -6.33 -25.07 -15.61
N ASN A 46 -5.99 -23.96 -16.27
CA ASN A 46 -6.91 -22.93 -16.76
C ASN A 46 -7.65 -22.12 -15.67
N LYS A 47 -7.16 -22.13 -14.42
CA LYS A 47 -7.72 -21.31 -13.33
C LYS A 47 -6.72 -20.22 -12.92
N ASP A 48 -7.16 -18.97 -12.93
CA ASP A 48 -6.35 -17.84 -12.50
C ASP A 48 -6.40 -17.71 -10.97
N VAL A 49 -5.34 -18.18 -10.29
CA VAL A 49 -5.22 -18.11 -8.83
C VAL A 49 -5.00 -16.68 -8.35
N HIS A 50 -4.40 -15.83 -9.17
CA HIS A 50 -4.04 -14.45 -8.85
C HIS A 50 -5.03 -13.43 -9.41
N TRP A 51 -6.26 -13.86 -9.73
CA TRP A 51 -7.29 -12.99 -10.29
C TRP A 51 -7.53 -11.71 -9.45
N TYR A 52 -7.36 -11.80 -8.13
CA TYR A 52 -7.50 -10.67 -7.19
C TYR A 52 -6.34 -9.65 -7.26
N SER A 53 -5.21 -10.02 -7.84
CA SER A 53 -4.02 -9.17 -8.02
C SER A 53 -3.93 -8.61 -9.44
N ARG A 54 -4.91 -8.89 -10.29
CA ARG A 54 -4.85 -8.58 -11.71
C ARG A 54 -5.07 -7.09 -11.97
N ASP A 55 -6.00 -6.48 -11.23
CA ASP A 55 -6.28 -5.05 -11.30
C ASP A 55 -5.06 -4.22 -10.82
N GLY A 56 -4.26 -4.74 -9.88
CA GLY A 56 -3.08 -4.04 -9.35
C GLY A 56 -1.83 -4.08 -10.24
N ASN A 57 -1.79 -4.86 -11.33
CA ASN A 57 -0.61 -4.92 -12.21
C ASN A 57 -0.72 -3.97 -13.41
N ASP A 58 -1.92 -3.75 -13.94
CA ASP A 58 -2.15 -2.69 -14.94
C ASP A 58 -2.17 -1.30 -14.27
N ASP A 59 -2.52 -1.24 -12.98
CA ASP A 59 -2.43 -0.04 -12.12
C ASP A 59 -1.14 0.04 -11.30
N ALA A 60 -0.13 -0.83 -11.49
CA ALA A 60 1.08 -0.82 -10.65
C ALA A 60 1.81 0.53 -10.69
N GLU A 61 1.78 1.20 -11.84
CA GLU A 61 2.32 2.56 -12.00
C GLU A 61 1.43 3.59 -11.30
N ALA A 62 0.10 3.50 -11.43
CA ALA A 62 -0.85 4.37 -10.75
C ALA A 62 -0.84 4.20 -9.22
N GLU A 63 -0.65 2.97 -8.72
CA GLU A 63 -0.51 2.66 -7.30
C GLU A 63 0.85 3.14 -6.77
N ALA A 64 1.91 3.01 -7.56
CA ALA A 64 3.21 3.61 -7.24
C ALA A 64 3.16 5.14 -7.21
N GLU A 65 2.41 5.77 -8.11
CA GLU A 65 2.17 7.22 -8.11
C GLU A 65 1.35 7.65 -6.88
N ARG A 66 0.23 6.99 -6.57
CA ARG A 66 -0.54 7.24 -5.34
C ARG A 66 0.32 7.12 -4.09
N ARG A 67 1.16 6.08 -4.01
CA ARG A 67 2.07 5.89 -2.88
C ARG A 67 3.12 7.00 -2.79
N LYS A 68 3.62 7.50 -3.92
CA LYS A 68 4.54 8.67 -3.94
C LYS A 68 3.84 9.95 -3.49
N GLU A 69 2.58 10.16 -3.89
CA GLU A 69 1.77 11.30 -3.47
C GLU A 69 1.50 11.27 -1.95
N GLU A 70 1.16 10.11 -1.40
CA GLU A 70 0.99 9.93 0.04
C GLU A 70 2.29 10.22 0.81
N ILE A 71 3.42 9.69 0.33
CA ILE A 71 4.74 9.96 0.92
C ILE A 71 5.07 11.46 0.82
N ARG A 72 4.73 12.11 -0.29
CA ARG A 72 4.95 13.56 -0.46
C ARG A 72 4.13 14.35 0.55
N LYS A 73 2.86 14.00 0.77
CA LYS A 73 2.00 14.64 1.77
C LYS A 73 2.54 14.45 3.19
N LEU A 74 3.02 13.26 3.52
CA LEU A 74 3.63 13.00 4.82
C LEU A 74 4.89 13.83 5.03
N LYS A 75 5.79 13.87 4.05
CA LYS A 75 7.01 14.67 4.11
C LYS A 75 6.74 16.17 4.25
N GLN A 76 5.67 16.67 3.63
CA GLN A 76 5.23 18.06 3.81
C GLN A 76 4.79 18.33 5.24
N GLN A 77 3.99 17.43 5.83
CA GLN A 77 3.57 17.56 7.24
C GLN A 77 4.77 17.51 8.19
N GLU A 78 5.76 16.66 7.90
CA GLU A 78 7.01 16.60 8.66
C GLU A 78 7.84 17.89 8.53
N GLU A 79 7.93 18.45 7.32
CA GLU A 79 8.63 19.71 7.05
C GLU A 79 7.97 20.91 7.75
N ASP A 80 6.63 20.96 7.76
CA ASP A 80 5.88 22.01 8.44
C ASP A 80 6.03 21.89 9.97
N ALA A 81 6.02 20.67 10.52
CA ALA A 81 6.28 20.43 11.94
C ALA A 81 7.72 20.81 12.35
N LEU A 82 8.70 20.49 11.49
CA LEU A 82 10.10 20.85 11.71
C LEU A 82 10.32 22.37 11.60
N SER A 83 9.65 23.03 10.65
CA SER A 83 9.68 24.49 10.52
C SER A 83 9.10 25.18 11.76
N ALA A 84 7.97 24.69 12.27
CA ALA A 84 7.37 25.19 13.51
C ALA A 84 8.31 25.01 14.72
N ALA A 85 8.98 23.85 14.83
CA ALA A 85 9.95 23.59 15.88
C ALA A 85 11.18 24.51 15.80
N LEU A 86 11.61 24.87 14.59
CA LEU A 86 12.70 25.81 14.33
C LEU A 86 12.27 27.29 14.41
N GLY A 87 10.99 27.57 14.68
CA GLY A 87 10.46 28.93 14.84
C GLY A 87 10.13 29.64 13.53
N PHE A 88 10.10 28.93 12.40
CA PHE A 88 9.63 29.45 11.12
C PHE A 88 8.11 29.26 10.99
N ALA A 89 7.43 30.22 10.37
CA ALA A 89 5.99 30.12 10.13
C ALA A 89 5.68 28.99 9.12
N PRO A 90 4.68 28.13 9.38
CA PRO A 90 4.29 27.09 8.43
C PRO A 90 3.78 27.70 7.13
N VAL A 91 4.15 27.11 6.00
CA VAL A 91 3.74 27.57 4.68
C VAL A 91 2.27 27.23 4.47
N LYS A 92 1.40 28.24 4.38
CA LYS A 92 -0.02 28.04 4.04
C LYS A 92 -0.14 27.61 2.58
N ARG A 93 -0.69 26.41 2.34
CA ARG A 93 -0.95 25.85 1.00
C ARG A 93 -2.45 25.56 0.86
N ASP A 94 -3.01 25.79 -0.32
CA ASP A 94 -4.46 25.73 -0.58
C ASP A 94 -5.07 24.31 -0.40
N ASP A 95 -4.22 23.28 -0.35
CA ASP A 95 -4.60 21.87 -0.15
C ASP A 95 -4.97 21.54 1.31
N ASP A 96 -4.74 22.46 2.24
CA ASP A 96 -5.05 22.30 3.68
C ASP A 96 -6.56 22.47 3.98
N SER A 97 -7.39 22.73 2.95
CA SER A 97 -8.86 22.74 3.06
C SER A 97 -9.51 21.35 3.04
N GLY A 98 -8.69 20.29 3.13
CA GLY A 98 -9.10 18.90 3.21
C GLY A 98 -9.29 18.44 4.67
N GLY A 99 -10.50 18.64 5.19
CA GLY A 99 -11.08 17.85 6.28
C GLY A 99 -10.46 18.01 7.67
N THR A 100 -10.89 19.04 8.40
CA THR A 100 -10.56 19.26 9.82
C THR A 100 -11.24 18.29 10.81
N GLY A 101 -11.95 17.26 10.32
CA GLY A 101 -12.63 16.25 11.14
C GLY A 101 -11.75 15.02 11.45
N ALA A 102 -12.07 14.30 12.52
CA ALA A 102 -11.37 13.09 12.97
C ALA A 102 -11.25 11.96 11.91
N ASN A 103 -12.00 12.04 10.81
CA ASN A 103 -11.97 11.11 9.68
C ASN A 103 -11.91 11.83 8.31
N ASN A 104 -11.31 13.03 8.25
CA ASN A 104 -11.21 13.81 7.00
C ASN A 104 -12.59 14.23 6.41
N ILE A 105 -13.63 14.23 7.26
CA ILE A 105 -14.98 14.67 6.92
C ILE A 105 -15.03 16.20 7.12
N PRO A 106 -15.42 16.99 6.10
CA PRO A 106 -15.54 18.43 6.24
C PRO A 106 -16.63 18.79 7.27
N VAL A 107 -16.31 19.70 8.19
CA VAL A 107 -17.25 20.14 9.22
C VAL A 107 -18.41 20.88 8.56
N ARG A 108 -19.64 20.53 8.93
CA ARG A 108 -20.89 21.03 8.32
C ARG A 108 -20.94 22.55 8.13
N GLY A 109 -20.42 23.33 9.07
CA GLY A 109 -20.41 24.80 8.97
C GLY A 109 -19.48 25.36 7.87
N GLU A 110 -18.46 24.60 7.46
CA GLU A 110 -17.52 24.97 6.40
C GLU A 110 -18.09 24.65 5.01
N LEU A 111 -18.84 23.55 4.88
CA LEU A 111 -19.61 23.22 3.68
C LEU A 111 -20.64 24.32 3.36
N GLU A 112 -21.44 24.73 4.36
CA GLU A 112 -22.46 25.77 4.19
C GLU A 112 -21.85 27.14 3.84
N ARG A 113 -20.62 27.42 4.27
CA ARG A 113 -19.87 28.64 3.89
C ARG A 113 -19.39 28.56 2.44
N ARG A 114 -18.81 27.44 2.02
CA ARG A 114 -18.36 27.22 0.63
C ARG A 114 -19.53 27.26 -0.36
N GLU A 115 -20.68 26.68 -0.02
CA GLU A 115 -21.89 26.74 -0.85
C GLU A 115 -22.42 28.17 -1.02
N LYS A 116 -22.40 28.98 0.05
CA LYS A 116 -22.82 30.39 -0.01
C LYS A 116 -21.87 31.23 -0.85
N GLU A 117 -20.57 30.97 -0.76
CA GLU A 117 -19.56 31.69 -1.53
C GLU A 117 -19.63 31.33 -3.02
N ALA A 118 -19.87 30.05 -3.35
CA ALA A 118 -20.09 29.59 -4.72
C ALA A 118 -21.35 30.21 -5.34
N LYS A 119 -22.48 30.22 -4.62
CA LYS A 119 -23.73 30.87 -5.08
C LYS A 119 -23.59 32.38 -5.26
N LYS A 120 -22.71 33.03 -4.49
CA LYS A 120 -22.46 34.46 -4.62
C LYS A 120 -21.67 34.75 -5.90
N ARG A 121 -20.67 33.93 -6.22
CA ARG A 121 -19.88 34.05 -7.46
C ARG A 121 -20.65 33.75 -8.73
N GLU A 122 -21.66 32.87 -8.66
CA GLU A 122 -22.52 32.54 -9.81
C GLU A 122 -23.56 33.63 -10.11
N LYS A 123 -23.82 34.53 -9.15
CA LYS A 123 -24.82 35.61 -9.25
C LYS A 123 -24.22 36.96 -9.66
N GLU A 124 -22.89 37.06 -9.71
CA GLU A 124 -22.13 38.24 -10.16
C GLU A 124 -21.73 38.08 -11.63
#